data_AF-A0AAV4EJU9-F1
#
_entry.id   AF-A0AAV4EJU9-F1
#
_cell.length_a   1.000
_cell.length_b   1.000
_cell.length_c   1.000
_cell.angle_alpha   90.00
_cell.angle_beta   90.00
_cell.angle_gamma   90.00
#
_symmetry.space_group_name_H-M   'P 1'
#
loop_
_entity.id
_entity.type
_entity.pdbx_description
1 polymer ?
#
loop_
_entity_poly.entity_id
_entity_poly.type
_entity_poly.pdbx_seq_one_letter_code
_entity_poly.pdbx_strand_id
1 'polypeptide(L)'
;GCVPMDKNMMREWDAPGLDILCRTCSFTSDPDPVTYDFAAACKRLQDAVKAPVFNPQTREILQKFQPVILNSYTPLYVQGDGNCLFRALSRGFFGTEKHHLHIRLLSALEMASQRPFYDEQLKDFSNFFGEAEYLCEPYCIEFKAASTPGSWSSITRFYAASAALKVAFRSYCPPIMNDYFMSSPLTRKICDRGVKRSAIPMVIVMWSSSIVPHEEGDFKPDHFVMLQKTEIRANQNDDGVTAVQIAESLPDLDKVPTTSTSDFQDKDPASPASRFPDDELISPAEAPSDEVDHEDDDENYKRRATWLEPAPTPIACVEYIGHYSGAALHGNAKTTREPYTRTDPSVLNAIKKASNTIKPREIYEQLKRKPTEDERPKNLRQVQNTKYHTHKRRRVEEIKQHQGGNNLGDNINQLHNAIHDHPFIQEIFLRKQRSRHRLIHNTTNSRYPAVLLLFSTG
;
A
#
# COMPACT_ATOMS: atom_id res chain seq x y z
N GLY A 1 20.42 8.26 17.97
CA GLY A 1 20.31 7.68 19.32
C GLY A 1 19.10 6.76 19.35
N CYS A 2 19.07 5.71 20.18
CA CYS A 2 17.84 4.91 20.35
C CYS A 2 16.75 5.86 20.88
N VAL A 3 15.53 5.74 20.34
CA VAL A 3 14.35 6.46 20.83
C VAL A 3 13.94 5.77 22.15
N PRO A 4 13.81 6.49 23.27
CA PRO A 4 13.32 5.89 24.51
C PRO A 4 11.87 5.45 24.30
N MET A 5 11.61 4.14 24.44
CA MET A 5 10.26 3.59 24.46
C MET A 5 9.78 3.51 25.91
N ASP A 6 8.54 3.94 26.17
CA ASP A 6 7.93 3.82 27.48
C ASP A 6 7.35 2.41 27.71
N LYS A 7 6.98 2.09 28.96
CA LYS A 7 6.45 0.77 29.36
C LYS A 7 5.15 0.41 28.66
N ASN A 8 4.35 1.37 28.20
CA ASN A 8 3.10 1.11 27.51
C ASN A 8 3.37 0.74 26.04
N MET A 9 4.32 1.43 25.39
CA MET A 9 4.81 1.06 24.06
C MET A 9 5.41 -0.35 24.06
N MET A 10 6.22 -0.68 25.08
CA MET A 10 6.75 -2.02 25.25
C MET A 10 5.64 -3.06 25.39
N ARG A 11 4.59 -2.81 26.20
CA ARG A 11 3.46 -3.75 26.38
C ARG A 11 2.60 -3.93 25.13
N GLU A 12 2.42 -2.90 24.32
CA GLU A 12 1.70 -3.00 23.04
C GLU A 12 2.51 -3.81 21.99
N TRP A 13 3.83 -3.83 22.13
CA TRP A 13 4.75 -4.49 21.20
C TRP A 13 5.23 -5.86 21.70
N ASP A 14 5.05 -6.13 23.00
CA ASP A 14 5.29 -7.41 23.67
C ASP A 14 4.16 -8.39 23.34
N ALA A 15 4.20 -8.90 22.10
CA ALA A 15 3.44 -10.08 21.73
C ALA A 15 4.26 -11.33 22.07
N PRO A 16 3.64 -12.43 22.54
CA PRO A 16 4.34 -13.68 22.83
C PRO A 16 5.23 -14.11 21.66
N GLY A 17 6.56 -14.07 21.87
CA GLY A 17 7.57 -14.44 20.89
C GLY A 17 8.41 -13.31 20.28
N LEU A 18 8.24 -12.05 20.72
CA LEU A 18 8.97 -10.89 20.20
C LEU A 18 9.89 -10.24 21.26
N ASP A 19 11.15 -10.65 21.35
CA ASP A 19 12.16 -9.90 22.11
C ASP A 19 12.73 -8.78 21.24
N ILE A 20 12.32 -7.54 21.48
CA ILE A 20 12.90 -6.37 20.81
C ILE A 20 14.22 -6.02 21.51
N LEU A 21 15.35 -6.34 20.88
CA LEU A 21 16.67 -5.95 21.38
C LEU A 21 17.17 -4.70 20.64
N CYS A 22 17.23 -3.51 21.30
CA CYS A 22 18.11 -2.44 20.79
C CYS A 22 19.53 -2.97 20.95
N ARG A 23 20.27 -3.11 19.84
CA ARG A 23 21.67 -3.62 19.84
C ARG A 23 22.62 -2.84 20.77
N THR A 24 22.23 -1.63 21.15
CA THR A 24 22.94 -0.71 22.07
C THR A 24 22.25 -0.49 23.40
N CYS A 25 20.99 -0.91 23.58
CA CYS A 25 20.27 -0.81 24.85
C CYS A 25 19.93 -2.21 25.33
N SER A 26 20.89 -2.84 26.01
CA SER A 26 20.60 -3.91 26.96
C SER A 26 19.85 -3.30 28.16
N PHE A 27 18.57 -3.00 27.97
CA PHE A 27 17.65 -2.75 29.08
C PHE A 27 16.78 -4.00 29.25
N THR A 28 17.44 -5.08 29.63
CA THR A 28 16.80 -6.15 30.39
C THR A 28 17.06 -5.82 31.85
N SER A 29 16.05 -5.95 32.71
CA SER A 29 16.26 -5.91 34.16
C SER A 29 17.10 -7.10 34.65
N ASP A 30 17.36 -8.07 33.77
CA ASP A 30 18.27 -9.18 33.99
C ASP A 30 19.71 -8.83 33.57
N PRO A 31 20.72 -9.15 34.40
CA PRO A 31 22.13 -8.86 34.16
C PRO A 31 22.77 -9.73 33.06
N ASP A 32 22.07 -10.74 32.56
CA ASP A 32 22.58 -11.60 31.50
C ASP A 32 22.26 -11.02 30.11
N PRO A 33 23.24 -10.92 29.20
CA PRO A 33 23.00 -10.47 27.85
C PRO A 33 22.07 -11.44 27.15
N VAL A 34 20.80 -11.06 26.98
CA VAL A 34 19.82 -11.84 26.22
C VAL A 34 20.29 -11.88 24.77
N THR A 35 20.92 -12.99 24.40
CA THR A 35 21.20 -13.33 23.01
C THR A 35 19.89 -13.75 22.36
N TYR A 36 19.54 -13.11 21.25
CA TYR A 36 18.39 -13.54 20.45
C TYR A 36 18.63 -14.97 19.97
N ASP A 37 17.93 -15.93 20.57
CA ASP A 37 18.00 -17.33 20.18
C ASP A 37 17.23 -17.53 18.87
N PHE A 38 17.95 -17.34 17.77
CA PHE A 38 17.45 -17.47 16.42
C PHE A 38 16.91 -18.88 16.14
N ALA A 39 17.51 -19.92 16.74
CA ALA A 39 17.04 -21.28 16.56
C ALA A 39 15.70 -21.49 17.27
N ALA A 40 15.55 -20.98 18.50
CA ALA A 40 14.28 -21.01 19.21
C ALA A 40 13.19 -20.17 18.52
N ALA A 41 13.53 -19.02 17.94
CA ALA A 41 12.59 -18.22 17.14
C ALA A 41 12.11 -18.99 15.90
N CYS A 42 13.02 -19.61 15.15
CA CYS A 42 12.69 -20.48 14.00
C CYS A 42 11.85 -21.71 14.41
N LYS A 43 12.11 -22.29 15.57
CA LYS A 43 11.33 -23.42 16.11
C LYS A 43 9.93 -22.99 16.52
N ARG A 44 9.79 -21.89 17.27
CA ARG A 44 8.48 -21.28 17.61
C ARG A 44 7.68 -20.94 16.35
N LEU A 45 8.36 -20.50 15.30
CA LEU A 45 7.81 -20.27 13.96
C LEU A 45 7.24 -21.55 13.35
N GLN A 46 7.98 -22.65 13.39
CA GLN A 46 7.52 -23.96 12.90
C GLN A 46 6.32 -24.47 13.73
N ASP A 47 6.37 -24.26 15.05
CA ASP A 47 5.35 -24.73 16.00
C ASP A 47 4.07 -23.86 15.99
N ALA A 48 4.18 -22.57 15.72
CA ALA A 48 3.07 -21.60 15.77
C ALA A 48 2.21 -21.58 14.49
N VAL A 49 2.66 -22.23 13.41
CA VAL A 49 1.84 -22.42 12.21
C VAL A 49 0.74 -23.44 12.55
N LYS A 50 -0.36 -22.94 13.14
CA LYS A 50 -1.67 -23.61 13.04
C LYS A 50 -1.92 -23.95 11.57
N ALA A 51 -2.57 -25.10 11.32
CA ALA A 51 -2.80 -25.65 9.98
C ALA A 51 -2.84 -24.57 8.89
N PRO A 52 -1.82 -24.52 8.00
CA PRO A 52 -1.62 -23.38 7.13
C PRO A 52 -2.87 -23.14 6.29
N VAL A 53 -3.42 -21.93 6.40
CA VAL A 53 -4.53 -21.51 5.54
C VAL A 53 -3.93 -21.23 4.16
N PHE A 54 -4.28 -22.06 3.19
CA PHE A 54 -3.79 -21.95 1.81
C PHE A 54 -4.46 -20.78 1.08
N ASN A 55 -3.73 -20.14 0.17
CA ASN A 55 -4.33 -19.17 -0.76
C ASN A 55 -4.87 -19.93 -1.99
N PRO A 56 -6.20 -20.12 -2.14
CA PRO A 56 -6.74 -20.91 -3.25
C PRO A 56 -6.50 -20.22 -4.60
N GLN A 57 -6.63 -18.90 -4.68
CA GLN A 57 -6.40 -18.13 -5.90
C GLN A 57 -4.95 -18.28 -6.37
N THR A 58 -3.99 -18.06 -5.46
CA THR A 58 -2.58 -18.21 -5.83
C THR A 58 -2.21 -19.64 -6.15
N ARG A 59 -2.81 -20.62 -5.48
CA ARG A 59 -2.63 -22.04 -5.83
C ARG A 59 -3.13 -22.32 -7.23
N GLU A 60 -4.28 -21.80 -7.62
CA GLU A 60 -4.83 -21.96 -8.97
C GLU A 60 -3.96 -21.27 -10.03
N ILE A 61 -3.46 -20.06 -9.75
CA ILE A 61 -2.48 -19.36 -10.59
C ILE A 61 -1.24 -20.23 -10.81
N LEU A 62 -0.65 -20.75 -9.72
CA LEU A 62 0.52 -21.62 -9.83
C LEU A 62 0.19 -22.93 -10.54
N GLN A 63 -0.96 -23.55 -10.30
CA GLN A 63 -1.39 -24.78 -10.97
C GLN A 63 -1.50 -24.58 -12.48
N LYS A 64 -1.99 -23.42 -12.91
CA LYS A 64 -2.21 -23.08 -14.31
C LYS A 64 -0.92 -22.76 -15.06
N PHE A 65 -0.03 -21.97 -14.47
CA PHE A 65 1.13 -21.44 -15.20
C PHE A 65 2.48 -22.02 -14.74
N GLN A 66 2.58 -22.52 -13.51
CA GLN A 66 3.84 -22.93 -12.86
C GLN A 66 3.64 -24.16 -11.94
N PRO A 67 3.01 -25.26 -12.39
CA PRO A 67 2.60 -26.34 -11.49
C PRO A 67 3.78 -26.98 -10.74
N VAL A 68 4.99 -26.95 -11.32
CA VAL A 68 6.22 -27.46 -10.69
C VAL A 68 6.55 -26.79 -9.36
N ILE A 69 6.16 -25.52 -9.17
CA ILE A 69 6.37 -24.80 -7.90
C ILE A 69 5.59 -25.46 -6.77
N LEU A 70 4.38 -25.99 -7.07
CA LEU A 70 3.53 -26.65 -6.08
C LEU A 70 4.11 -27.97 -5.55
N ASN A 71 5.10 -28.54 -6.24
CA ASN A 71 5.81 -29.75 -5.77
C ASN A 71 6.71 -29.45 -4.56
N SER A 72 7.20 -28.22 -4.43
CA SER A 72 8.18 -27.82 -3.41
C SER A 72 7.71 -26.69 -2.51
N TYR A 73 6.64 -25.99 -2.90
CA TYR A 73 6.14 -24.83 -2.19
C TYR A 73 4.63 -24.80 -2.13
N THR A 74 4.12 -24.23 -1.05
CA THR A 74 2.70 -24.01 -0.82
C THR A 74 2.45 -22.51 -0.59
N PRO A 75 1.58 -21.87 -1.39
CA PRO A 75 1.25 -20.46 -1.16
C PRO A 75 0.32 -20.32 0.05
N LEU A 76 0.76 -19.52 1.02
CA LEU A 76 -0.03 -19.21 2.21
C LEU A 76 -0.98 -18.05 1.94
N TYR A 77 -2.18 -18.14 2.51
CA TYR A 77 -3.14 -17.04 2.52
C TYR A 77 -2.53 -15.81 3.15
N VAL A 78 -2.75 -14.66 2.52
CA VAL A 78 -2.37 -13.34 3.00
C VAL A 78 -3.55 -12.41 2.74
N GLN A 79 -3.92 -11.59 3.72
CA GLN A 79 -5.03 -10.66 3.54
C GLN A 79 -4.71 -9.58 2.48
N GLY A 80 -5.65 -9.35 1.55
CA GLY A 80 -5.55 -8.37 0.46
C GLY A 80 -6.05 -6.97 0.85
N ASP A 81 -5.45 -6.34 1.85
CA ASP A 81 -5.83 -5.00 2.36
C ASP A 81 -4.82 -3.91 1.98
N GLY A 82 -3.96 -4.17 0.99
CA GLY A 82 -2.84 -3.31 0.62
C GLY A 82 -1.63 -3.39 1.57
N ASN A 83 -1.69 -4.17 2.65
CA ASN A 83 -0.52 -4.52 3.48
C ASN A 83 0.06 -5.89 3.13
N CYS A 84 -0.38 -6.51 2.03
CA CYS A 84 -0.05 -7.88 1.67
C CYS A 84 1.46 -8.18 1.65
N LEU A 85 2.33 -7.27 1.21
CA LEU A 85 3.79 -7.47 1.32
C LEU A 85 4.23 -7.70 2.77
N PHE A 86 3.86 -6.76 3.65
CA PHE A 86 4.28 -6.81 5.06
C PHE A 86 3.62 -7.96 5.81
N ARG A 87 2.40 -8.34 5.42
CA ARG A 87 1.70 -9.52 5.94
C ARG A 87 2.38 -10.81 5.50
N ALA A 88 2.80 -10.91 4.23
CA ALA A 88 3.58 -12.04 3.74
C ALA A 88 4.91 -12.18 4.47
N LEU A 89 5.63 -11.07 4.69
CA LEU A 89 6.85 -11.04 5.49
C LEU A 89 6.57 -11.43 6.95
N SER A 90 5.54 -10.85 7.57
CA SER A 90 5.13 -11.19 8.93
C SER A 90 4.84 -12.69 9.07
N ARG A 91 4.14 -13.27 8.10
CA ARG A 91 3.83 -14.70 8.09
C ARG A 91 5.09 -15.54 7.91
N GLY A 92 6.04 -15.10 7.08
CA GLY A 92 7.33 -15.75 6.91
C GLY A 92 8.24 -15.72 8.14
N PHE A 93 8.25 -14.61 8.89
CA PHE A 93 9.14 -14.40 10.04
C PHE A 93 8.52 -14.74 11.40
N PHE A 94 7.19 -14.71 11.52
CA PHE A 94 6.49 -14.90 12.79
C PHE A 94 5.36 -15.93 12.72
N GLY A 95 5.11 -16.55 11.55
CA GLY A 95 4.05 -17.53 11.37
C GLY A 95 2.64 -16.93 11.40
N THR A 96 2.52 -15.61 11.58
CA THR A 96 1.26 -14.89 11.68
C THR A 96 1.33 -13.56 10.91
N GLU A 97 0.19 -12.95 10.62
CA GLU A 97 0.15 -11.61 10.01
C GLU A 97 0.17 -10.46 11.03
N LYS A 98 0.23 -10.75 12.34
CA LYS A 98 0.02 -9.75 13.39
C LYS A 98 1.08 -8.64 13.41
N HIS A 99 2.27 -8.90 12.89
CA HIS A 99 3.40 -7.96 12.95
C HIS A 99 3.57 -7.13 11.67
N HIS A 100 2.62 -7.19 10.72
CA HIS A 100 2.78 -6.51 9.43
C HIS A 100 2.93 -4.99 9.57
N LEU A 101 2.19 -4.34 10.47
CA LEU A 101 2.32 -2.89 10.71
C LEU A 101 3.67 -2.52 11.31
N HIS A 102 4.20 -3.36 12.19
CA HIS A 102 5.52 -3.17 12.78
C HIS A 102 6.62 -3.27 11.70
N ILE A 103 6.58 -4.29 10.84
CA ILE A 103 7.53 -4.41 9.72
C ILE A 103 7.40 -3.19 8.79
N ARG A 104 6.17 -2.78 8.47
CA ARG A 104 5.90 -1.59 7.63
C ARG A 104 6.52 -0.33 8.23
N LEU A 105 6.31 -0.10 9.52
CA LEU A 105 6.89 1.02 10.25
C LEU A 105 8.43 0.98 10.20
N LEU A 106 9.04 -0.17 10.46
CA LEU A 106 10.50 -0.34 10.36
C LEU A 106 11.01 -0.01 8.95
N SER A 107 10.32 -0.46 7.90
CA SER A 107 10.66 -0.11 6.52
C SER A 107 10.53 1.39 6.24
N ALA A 108 9.49 2.05 6.74
CA ALA A 108 9.33 3.49 6.59
C ALA A 108 10.46 4.25 7.32
N LEU A 109 10.80 3.84 8.54
CA LEU A 109 11.89 4.44 9.32
C LEU A 109 13.26 4.25 8.64
N GLU A 110 13.50 3.10 8.01
CA GLU A 110 14.68 2.85 7.19
C GLU A 110 14.76 3.85 6.03
N MET A 111 13.68 3.99 5.26
CA MET A 111 13.63 4.93 4.13
C MET A 111 13.85 6.38 4.56
N ALA A 112 13.22 6.78 5.67
CA ALA A 112 13.38 8.09 6.29
C ALA A 112 14.83 8.37 6.70
N SER A 113 15.47 7.41 7.37
CA SER A 113 16.80 7.58 7.97
C SER A 113 17.93 7.41 6.96
N GLN A 114 17.65 6.76 5.83
CA GLN A 114 18.64 6.40 4.81
C GLN A 114 18.20 6.93 3.43
N ARG A 115 17.67 8.16 3.41
CA ARG A 115 17.15 8.82 2.20
C ARG A 115 18.10 8.77 0.97
N PRO A 116 19.43 8.94 1.10
CA PRO A 116 20.35 8.83 -0.04
C PRO A 116 20.34 7.47 -0.78
N PHE A 117 19.73 6.43 -0.21
CA PHE A 117 19.61 5.13 -0.88
C PHE A 117 18.29 4.97 -1.64
N TYR A 118 17.33 5.87 -1.45
CA TYR A 118 15.98 5.76 -2.00
C TYR A 118 15.56 6.99 -2.82
N ASP A 119 16.28 8.10 -2.72
CA ASP A 119 15.96 9.35 -3.41
C ASP A 119 16.97 9.65 -4.52
N GLU A 120 16.59 9.33 -5.75
CA GLU A 120 17.37 9.57 -6.96
C GLU A 120 17.66 11.05 -7.24
N GLN A 121 16.93 11.97 -6.60
CA GLN A 121 17.13 13.41 -6.77
C GLN A 121 18.27 13.94 -5.89
N LEU A 122 18.78 13.14 -4.95
CA LEU A 122 19.91 13.51 -4.12
C LEU A 122 21.24 13.32 -4.84
N LYS A 123 22.17 14.25 -4.63
CA LYS A 123 23.49 14.24 -5.28
C LYS A 123 24.35 13.04 -4.85
N ASP A 124 24.11 12.52 -3.65
CA ASP A 124 24.76 11.36 -3.07
C ASP A 124 23.92 10.08 -3.23
N PHE A 125 22.98 10.05 -4.17
CA PHE A 125 22.17 8.87 -4.43
C PHE A 125 23.03 7.64 -4.73
N SER A 126 22.90 6.60 -3.90
CA SER A 126 23.58 5.33 -4.10
C SER A 126 22.56 4.30 -4.57
N ASN A 127 22.60 3.99 -5.87
CA ASN A 127 21.73 2.97 -6.45
C ASN A 127 22.15 1.57 -5.98
N PHE A 128 21.53 1.09 -4.90
CA PHE A 128 21.73 -0.28 -4.39
C PHE A 128 20.94 -1.35 -5.17
N PHE A 129 20.02 -0.95 -6.05
CA PHE A 129 19.19 -1.87 -6.83
C PHE A 129 19.99 -2.62 -7.92
N GLY A 130 21.23 -2.19 -8.16
CA GLY A 130 22.25 -2.95 -8.91
C GLY A 130 22.12 -2.88 -10.43
N GLU A 131 20.95 -2.56 -10.97
CA GLU A 131 20.69 -2.43 -12.42
C GLU A 131 19.65 -1.33 -12.64
N ALA A 132 19.89 -0.45 -13.62
CA ALA A 132 19.17 0.82 -13.84
C ALA A 132 17.78 0.69 -14.50
N GLU A 133 17.19 -0.51 -14.53
CA GLU A 133 15.94 -0.76 -15.28
C GLU A 133 14.67 -0.71 -14.43
N TYR A 134 14.78 -0.43 -13.13
CA TYR A 134 13.61 -0.27 -12.28
C TYR A 134 13.01 1.13 -12.47
N LEU A 135 11.76 1.18 -12.92
CA LEU A 135 10.88 2.33 -12.68
C LEU A 135 10.59 2.39 -11.17
N CYS A 136 11.53 2.94 -10.42
CA CYS A 136 11.28 3.36 -9.05
C CYS A 136 10.37 4.59 -9.10
N GLU A 137 9.27 4.55 -8.35
CA GLU A 137 8.48 5.76 -8.13
C GLU A 137 9.32 6.79 -7.37
N PRO A 138 9.08 8.10 -7.58
CA PRO A 138 9.76 9.15 -6.83
C PRO A 138 9.74 8.91 -5.32
N TYR A 139 10.86 9.20 -4.64
CA TYR A 139 11.03 8.95 -3.20
C TYR A 139 9.83 9.41 -2.35
N CYS A 140 9.29 10.59 -2.63
CA CYS A 140 8.16 11.13 -1.87
C CYS A 140 6.88 10.28 -1.98
N ILE A 141 6.66 9.64 -3.14
CA ILE A 141 5.55 8.70 -3.37
C ILE A 141 5.84 7.39 -2.64
N GLU A 142 7.06 6.86 -2.80
CA GLU A 142 7.47 5.61 -2.17
C GLU A 142 7.39 5.68 -0.64
N PHE A 143 8.01 6.71 -0.06
CA PHE A 143 8.05 6.96 1.38
C PHE A 143 6.65 7.21 1.97
N LYS A 144 5.82 8.02 1.30
CA LYS A 144 4.44 8.26 1.72
C LYS A 144 3.66 6.95 1.77
N ALA A 145 3.73 6.16 0.71
CA ALA A 145 3.00 4.90 0.69
C ALA A 145 3.60 3.91 1.71
N ALA A 146 4.93 3.80 1.89
CA ALA A 146 5.50 2.99 2.98
C ALA A 146 4.96 3.40 4.37
N SER A 147 4.80 4.71 4.60
CA SER A 147 4.29 5.28 5.86
C SER A 147 2.76 5.22 6.02
N THR A 148 2.02 4.78 5.01
CA THR A 148 0.54 4.76 5.01
C THR A 148 0.02 3.32 5.00
N PRO A 149 -0.56 2.81 6.10
CA PRO A 149 -1.19 1.50 6.13
C PRO A 149 -2.20 1.32 4.98
N GLY A 150 -2.20 0.13 4.37
CA GLY A 150 -3.05 -0.22 3.24
C GLY A 150 -2.62 0.36 1.88
N SER A 151 -1.54 1.14 1.82
CA SER A 151 -0.97 1.55 0.52
C SER A 151 -0.17 0.42 -0.11
N TRP A 152 -0.26 0.29 -1.42
CA TRP A 152 0.42 -0.75 -2.20
C TRP A 152 1.94 -0.67 -2.07
N SER A 153 2.58 -1.83 -2.22
CA SER A 153 4.03 -1.98 -2.12
C SER A 153 4.66 -2.27 -3.48
N SER A 154 5.76 -1.60 -3.76
CA SER A 154 6.66 -1.83 -4.88
C SER A 154 7.90 -2.59 -4.41
N ILE A 155 8.80 -2.90 -5.35
CA ILE A 155 10.06 -3.57 -5.03
C ILE A 155 10.98 -2.69 -4.15
N THR A 156 10.87 -1.36 -4.19
CA THR A 156 11.62 -0.46 -3.30
C THR A 156 11.36 -0.78 -1.82
N ARG A 157 10.13 -1.17 -1.48
CA ARG A 157 9.75 -1.56 -0.11
C ARG A 157 10.26 -2.94 0.29
N PHE A 158 10.53 -3.83 -0.67
CA PHE A 158 11.30 -5.05 -0.41
C PHE A 158 12.70 -4.67 0.06
N TYR A 159 13.41 -3.81 -0.65
CA TYR A 159 14.75 -3.41 -0.24
C TYR A 159 14.74 -2.74 1.15
N ALA A 160 13.85 -1.78 1.38
CA ALA A 160 13.68 -1.14 2.69
C ALA A 160 13.38 -2.14 3.82
N ALA A 161 12.49 -3.12 3.59
CA ALA A 161 12.23 -4.16 4.57
C ALA A 161 13.44 -5.06 4.84
N SER A 162 14.24 -5.39 3.81
CA SER A 162 15.47 -6.19 3.95
C SER A 162 16.50 -5.46 4.78
N ALA A 163 16.72 -4.18 4.50
CA ALA A 163 17.64 -3.34 5.25
C ALA A 163 17.15 -3.13 6.70
N ALA A 164 15.86 -2.88 6.91
CA ALA A 164 15.32 -2.66 8.25
C ALA A 164 15.43 -3.91 9.13
N LEU A 165 15.06 -5.08 8.59
CA LEU A 165 15.07 -6.36 9.32
C LEU A 165 16.44 -7.05 9.35
N LYS A 166 17.43 -6.56 8.58
CA LYS A 166 18.77 -7.15 8.43
C LYS A 166 18.77 -8.61 7.98
N VAL A 167 17.84 -8.96 7.09
CA VAL A 167 17.66 -10.32 6.55
C VAL A 167 17.50 -10.29 5.04
N ALA A 168 17.96 -11.36 4.40
CA ALA A 168 17.72 -11.58 2.98
C ALA A 168 16.37 -12.27 2.77
N PHE A 169 15.69 -11.92 1.68
CA PHE A 169 14.51 -12.65 1.20
C PHE A 169 14.57 -12.79 -0.31
N ARG A 170 13.73 -13.68 -0.84
CA ARG A 170 13.59 -13.89 -2.27
C ARG A 170 12.24 -13.33 -2.70
N SER A 171 12.28 -12.35 -3.58
CA SER A 171 11.14 -11.92 -4.37
C SER A 171 11.01 -12.89 -5.54
N TYR A 172 9.79 -13.32 -5.85
CA TYR A 172 9.51 -14.24 -6.95
C TYR A 172 8.24 -13.80 -7.68
N CYS A 173 8.34 -13.51 -8.96
CA CYS A 173 7.20 -13.25 -9.83
C CYS A 173 7.11 -14.42 -10.81
N PRO A 174 5.98 -15.13 -10.87
CA PRO A 174 5.76 -16.14 -11.90
C PRO A 174 6.07 -15.57 -13.30
N PRO A 175 6.78 -16.31 -14.17
CA PRO A 175 7.02 -15.97 -15.57
C PRO A 175 5.74 -16.15 -16.42
N ILE A 176 4.67 -15.48 -15.98
CA ILE A 176 3.40 -15.39 -16.71
C ILE A 176 3.42 -14.16 -17.61
N MET A 177 4.14 -13.11 -17.19
CA MET A 177 4.40 -11.94 -18.00
C MET A 177 5.63 -12.18 -18.87
N ASN A 178 5.66 -11.57 -20.06
CA ASN A 178 6.77 -11.63 -21.01
C ASN A 178 8.13 -11.56 -20.27
N ASP A 179 8.89 -12.67 -20.34
CA ASP A 179 10.00 -12.99 -19.43
C ASP A 179 11.07 -11.89 -19.34
N TYR A 180 11.23 -11.15 -20.43
CA TYR A 180 12.28 -10.14 -20.54
C TYR A 180 11.98 -8.84 -19.76
N PHE A 181 10.70 -8.50 -19.52
CA PHE A 181 10.34 -7.15 -19.07
C PHE A 181 9.91 -7.05 -17.61
N MET A 182 9.36 -8.12 -17.01
CA MET A 182 8.75 -8.03 -15.67
C MET A 182 9.12 -9.16 -14.71
N SER A 183 9.22 -10.41 -15.19
CA SER A 183 9.46 -11.56 -14.28
C SER A 183 10.89 -11.55 -13.72
N SER A 184 11.90 -11.24 -14.54
CA SER A 184 13.31 -11.19 -14.13
C SER A 184 13.61 -10.10 -13.09
N PRO A 185 13.20 -8.82 -13.27
CA PRO A 185 13.42 -7.77 -12.28
C PRO A 185 12.73 -8.06 -10.94
N LEU A 186 11.55 -8.70 -10.98
CA LEU A 186 10.76 -9.03 -9.80
C LEU A 186 11.13 -10.39 -9.18
N THR A 187 11.92 -11.22 -9.86
CA THR A 187 12.37 -12.53 -9.36
C THR A 187 13.85 -12.49 -9.00
N ARG A 188 14.13 -12.10 -7.76
CA ARG A 188 15.50 -12.01 -7.29
C ARG A 188 15.64 -12.15 -5.79
N LYS A 189 16.88 -12.41 -5.39
CA LYS A 189 17.31 -12.31 -4.01
C LYS A 189 17.46 -10.83 -3.65
N ILE A 190 16.71 -10.40 -2.66
CA ILE A 190 16.78 -9.06 -2.09
C ILE A 190 17.76 -9.09 -0.93
N CYS A 191 18.82 -8.30 -1.04
CA CYS A 191 19.82 -8.07 -0.01
C CYS A 191 20.15 -6.58 -0.03
N ASP A 192 19.59 -5.84 0.91
CA ASP A 192 19.83 -4.40 1.01
C ASP A 192 20.88 -4.09 2.10
N ARG A 193 21.04 -2.81 2.43
CA ARG A 193 22.04 -2.24 3.34
C ARG A 193 22.20 -3.06 4.64
N GLY A 194 23.41 -3.57 4.82
CA GLY A 194 23.79 -4.37 6.00
C GLY A 194 23.41 -5.85 5.91
N VAL A 195 22.90 -6.33 4.77
CA VAL A 195 22.63 -7.74 4.49
C VAL A 195 23.70 -8.29 3.56
N LYS A 196 24.36 -9.37 3.96
CA LYS A 196 25.39 -10.01 3.14
C LYS A 196 24.77 -10.60 1.87
N ARG A 197 25.38 -10.36 0.70
CA ARG A 197 24.95 -10.97 -0.57
C ARG A 197 24.99 -12.50 -0.55
N SER A 198 25.79 -13.11 0.33
CA SER A 198 25.82 -14.57 0.55
C SER A 198 24.73 -15.09 1.48
N ALA A 199 24.00 -14.24 2.21
CA ALA A 199 23.00 -14.67 3.20
C ALA A 199 21.87 -15.48 2.54
N ILE A 200 21.46 -16.60 3.11
CA ILE A 200 20.39 -17.42 2.52
C ILE A 200 19.05 -16.70 2.73
N PRO A 201 18.18 -16.59 1.69
CA PRO A 201 16.84 -16.02 1.85
C PRO A 201 16.02 -16.78 2.89
N MET A 202 15.54 -16.08 3.91
CA MET A 202 14.72 -16.69 4.96
C MET A 202 13.26 -16.90 4.54
N VAL A 203 12.77 -16.01 3.67
CA VAL A 203 11.38 -15.99 3.21
C VAL A 203 11.38 -15.85 1.69
N ILE A 204 10.46 -16.55 1.04
CA ILE A 204 10.13 -16.36 -0.37
C ILE A 204 8.77 -15.67 -0.43
N VAL A 205 8.75 -14.44 -0.94
CA VAL A 205 7.52 -13.67 -1.17
C VAL A 205 7.25 -13.65 -2.66
N MET A 206 6.04 -14.03 -3.03
CA MET A 206 5.62 -14.14 -4.40
C MET A 206 4.69 -12.99 -4.79
N TRP A 207 4.94 -12.39 -5.96
CA TRP A 207 3.98 -11.52 -6.65
C TRP A 207 2.86 -12.40 -7.20
N SER A 208 1.63 -12.13 -6.78
CA SER A 208 0.43 -12.88 -7.16
C SER A 208 -0.68 -11.91 -7.57
N SER A 209 -1.84 -12.46 -7.90
CA SER A 209 -3.03 -11.67 -8.18
C SER A 209 -4.16 -12.03 -7.21
N SER A 210 -4.97 -11.03 -6.88
CA SER A 210 -6.22 -11.20 -6.12
C SER A 210 -7.28 -11.98 -6.91
N ILE A 211 -7.13 -12.06 -8.24
CA ILE A 211 -8.02 -12.74 -9.17
C ILE A 211 -7.20 -13.75 -9.98
N VAL A 212 -7.76 -14.94 -10.21
CA VAL A 212 -7.14 -15.91 -11.11
C VAL A 212 -7.32 -15.43 -12.56
N PRO A 213 -6.24 -15.19 -13.32
CA PRO A 213 -6.35 -14.67 -14.66
C PRO A 213 -6.84 -15.76 -15.64
N HIS A 214 -7.69 -15.37 -16.59
CA HIS A 214 -8.22 -16.27 -17.61
C HIS A 214 -7.15 -16.63 -18.65
N GLU A 215 -6.28 -15.70 -19.00
CA GLU A 215 -5.14 -15.90 -19.90
C GLU A 215 -3.84 -15.38 -19.27
N GLU A 216 -2.68 -15.73 -19.84
CA GLU A 216 -1.38 -15.23 -19.35
C GLU A 216 -1.29 -13.70 -19.39
N GLY A 217 -1.81 -13.07 -20.44
CA GLY A 217 -1.82 -11.62 -20.61
C GLY A 217 -2.69 -10.87 -19.59
N ASP A 218 -3.60 -11.57 -18.90
CA ASP A 218 -4.47 -10.96 -17.88
C ASP A 218 -3.82 -10.89 -16.50
N PHE A 219 -2.68 -11.55 -16.30
CA PHE A 219 -2.02 -11.58 -15.00
C PHE A 219 -1.52 -10.19 -14.61
N LYS A 220 -2.11 -9.64 -13.54
CA LYS A 220 -1.71 -8.35 -12.95
C LYS A 220 -1.25 -8.59 -11.51
N PRO A 221 0.05 -8.41 -11.22
CA PRO A 221 0.54 -8.62 -9.86
C PRO A 221 0.07 -7.49 -8.95
N ASP A 222 -1.06 -7.70 -8.27
CA ASP A 222 -1.68 -6.75 -7.32
C ASP A 222 -1.72 -7.30 -5.88
N HIS A 223 -1.16 -8.49 -5.66
CA HIS A 223 -1.15 -9.16 -4.37
C HIS A 223 0.22 -9.79 -4.06
N PHE A 224 0.50 -10.00 -2.77
CA PHE A 224 1.70 -10.70 -2.32
C PHE A 224 1.33 -11.85 -1.43
N VAL A 225 1.95 -13.00 -1.65
CA VAL A 225 1.82 -14.17 -0.76
C VAL A 225 3.19 -14.66 -0.32
N MET A 226 3.21 -15.46 0.74
CA MET A 226 4.40 -16.19 1.18
C MET A 226 4.37 -17.60 0.58
N LEU A 227 5.50 -18.05 0.03
CA LEU A 227 5.69 -19.43 -0.42
C LEU A 227 6.39 -20.23 0.68
N GLN A 228 5.64 -21.11 1.34
CA GLN A 228 6.17 -22.00 2.35
C GLN A 228 6.77 -23.22 1.68
N LYS A 229 8.02 -23.57 1.98
CA LYS A 229 8.62 -24.80 1.47
C LYS A 229 7.84 -26.00 2.02
N THR A 230 7.30 -26.82 1.13
CA THR A 230 6.69 -28.09 1.51
C THR A 230 7.83 -29.02 1.90
N GLU A 231 7.81 -29.55 3.13
CA GLU A 231 8.67 -30.68 3.45
C GLU A 231 8.27 -31.80 2.50
N ILE A 232 9.19 -32.16 1.60
CA ILE A 232 9.06 -33.40 0.86
C ILE A 232 9.11 -34.45 1.96
N ARG A 233 7.94 -34.94 2.36
CA ARG A 233 7.85 -36.19 3.09
C ARG A 233 8.46 -37.18 2.12
N ALA A 234 9.77 -37.43 2.26
CA ALA A 234 10.40 -38.57 1.62
C ALA A 234 9.46 -39.71 1.98
N ASN A 235 8.78 -40.26 0.97
CA ASN A 235 7.78 -41.30 1.17
C ASN A 235 8.41 -42.32 2.11
N GLN A 236 8.05 -42.24 3.40
CA GLN A 236 8.23 -43.33 4.32
C GLN A 236 7.16 -44.30 3.88
N ASN A 237 7.41 -44.93 2.74
CA ASN A 237 6.91 -46.27 2.49
C ASN A 237 7.59 -47.10 3.58
N ASP A 238 6.98 -47.08 4.75
CA ASP A 238 7.12 -48.09 5.80
C ASP A 238 6.41 -49.38 5.34
N ASP A 239 6.61 -49.73 4.07
CA ASP A 239 6.42 -51.07 3.58
C ASP A 239 7.75 -51.75 3.89
N GLY A 240 7.78 -52.48 5.00
CA GLY A 240 8.89 -53.36 5.40
C GLY A 240 9.13 -54.47 4.36
N VAL A 241 9.50 -54.10 3.14
CA VAL A 241 9.95 -54.98 2.08
C VAL A 241 11.45 -54.76 1.97
N THR A 242 12.19 -55.62 2.67
CA THR A 242 13.62 -55.83 2.43
C THR A 242 13.88 -55.95 0.94
N ALA A 243 14.92 -55.24 0.45
CA ALA A 243 15.33 -55.13 -0.95
C ALA A 243 15.89 -56.45 -1.56
N VAL A 244 15.21 -57.58 -1.34
CA VAL A 244 15.60 -58.92 -1.81
C VAL A 244 14.51 -59.58 -2.68
N GLN A 245 13.32 -58.98 -2.85
CA GLN A 245 12.21 -59.65 -3.57
C GLN A 245 11.63 -58.89 -4.78
N ILE A 246 12.39 -57.98 -5.41
CA ILE A 246 12.02 -57.42 -6.72
C ILE A 246 13.06 -57.84 -7.75
N ALA A 247 13.18 -59.14 -7.97
CA ALA A 247 13.90 -59.71 -9.11
C ALA A 247 13.12 -60.82 -9.83
N GLU A 248 11.93 -61.21 -9.35
CA GLU A 248 11.20 -62.36 -9.89
C GLU A 248 9.68 -62.11 -9.96
N SER A 249 9.24 -61.12 -10.75
CA SER A 249 7.88 -61.14 -11.33
C SER A 249 7.68 -59.99 -12.31
N LEU A 250 8.21 -60.14 -13.53
CA LEU A 250 7.69 -59.43 -14.70
C LEU A 250 6.79 -60.42 -15.46
N PRO A 251 5.47 -60.17 -15.56
CA PRO A 251 4.64 -60.86 -16.54
C PRO A 251 4.62 -60.11 -17.87
N ASP A 252 4.68 -60.90 -18.94
CA ASP A 252 4.62 -60.53 -20.36
C ASP A 252 3.53 -59.49 -20.70
N LEU A 253 3.97 -58.41 -21.32
CA LEU A 253 3.11 -57.45 -22.02
C LEU A 253 2.87 -57.96 -23.44
N ASP A 254 1.91 -58.87 -23.58
CA ASP A 254 1.21 -59.11 -24.86
C ASP A 254 -0.20 -59.63 -24.56
N LYS A 255 -1.15 -58.68 -24.46
CA LYS A 255 -2.58 -58.85 -24.77
C LYS A 255 -3.34 -57.55 -24.56
N VAL A 256 -3.65 -56.90 -25.67
CA VAL A 256 -4.70 -55.89 -25.80
C VAL A 256 -6.05 -56.61 -25.83
N PRO A 257 -7.07 -56.16 -25.09
CA PRO A 257 -8.45 -56.31 -25.51
C PRO A 257 -9.17 -54.97 -25.63
N THR A 258 -9.67 -54.74 -26.82
CA THR A 258 -10.76 -53.84 -27.20
C THR A 258 -12.10 -54.32 -26.63
N THR A 259 -12.92 -53.42 -26.09
CA THR A 259 -14.41 -53.48 -25.99
C THR A 259 -14.90 -52.10 -25.53
N SER A 260 -15.58 -51.31 -26.37
CA SER A 260 -17.02 -51.31 -26.70
C SER A 260 -17.93 -50.67 -25.64
N THR A 261 -18.32 -49.43 -25.91
CA THR A 261 -19.67 -48.82 -25.81
C THR A 261 -20.76 -49.56 -25.00
N SER A 262 -21.35 -48.88 -24.00
CA SER A 262 -22.81 -48.69 -23.87
C SER A 262 -23.17 -47.83 -22.65
N ASP A 263 -24.17 -46.97 -22.88
CA ASP A 263 -25.27 -46.59 -21.99
C ASP A 263 -24.98 -45.98 -20.62
N PHE A 264 -25.08 -44.64 -20.55
CA PHE A 264 -25.53 -43.95 -19.35
C PHE A 264 -26.79 -43.15 -19.66
N GLN A 265 -27.88 -43.61 -19.06
CA GLN A 265 -29.22 -43.06 -19.14
C GLN A 265 -29.35 -41.76 -18.35
N ASP A 266 -30.04 -40.80 -18.96
CA ASP A 266 -30.64 -39.62 -18.35
C ASP A 266 -31.52 -40.02 -17.15
N LYS A 267 -31.33 -39.33 -16.03
CA LYS A 267 -32.32 -39.25 -14.95
C LYS A 267 -32.49 -37.81 -14.50
N ASP A 268 -33.62 -37.24 -14.91
CA ASP A 268 -34.23 -36.07 -14.31
C ASP A 268 -34.40 -36.22 -12.80
N PRO A 269 -34.17 -35.17 -12.00
CA PRO A 269 -34.82 -35.02 -10.71
C PRO A 269 -36.01 -34.08 -10.82
N ALA A 270 -37.17 -34.68 -10.59
CA ALA A 270 -38.45 -34.02 -10.40
C ALA A 270 -38.42 -32.96 -9.28
N SER A 271 -39.09 -31.86 -9.55
CA SER A 271 -39.51 -30.83 -8.59
C SER A 271 -40.61 -31.37 -7.66
N PRO A 272 -40.62 -30.98 -6.37
CA PRO A 272 -41.86 -30.92 -5.62
C PRO A 272 -42.13 -29.54 -5.02
N ALA A 273 -43.20 -28.94 -5.53
CA ALA A 273 -44.29 -28.25 -4.83
C ALA A 273 -44.12 -27.87 -3.35
N SER A 274 -44.19 -26.55 -3.14
CA SER A 274 -45.05 -25.82 -2.17
C SER A 274 -45.56 -26.55 -0.93
N ARG A 275 -45.10 -26.11 0.23
CA ARG A 275 -45.88 -26.02 1.48
C ARG A 275 -45.35 -24.85 2.32
N PHE A 276 -46.12 -23.77 2.38
CA PHE A 276 -46.01 -22.73 3.41
C PHE A 276 -46.86 -23.17 4.60
N PRO A 277 -46.32 -23.24 5.83
CA PRO A 277 -47.13 -23.23 7.03
C PRO A 277 -47.24 -21.80 7.58
N ASP A 278 -48.48 -21.35 7.68
CA ASP A 278 -49.14 -20.61 8.75
C ASP A 278 -48.38 -19.50 9.51
N ASP A 279 -48.95 -18.30 9.36
CA ASP A 279 -48.79 -17.11 10.19
C ASP A 279 -48.95 -17.43 11.70
N GLU A 280 -47.85 -17.41 12.44
CA GLU A 280 -47.88 -17.16 13.89
C GLU A 280 -47.68 -15.66 14.15
N LEU A 281 -48.71 -15.05 14.73
CA LEU A 281 -48.71 -13.70 15.26
C LEU A 281 -47.59 -13.51 16.29
N ILE A 282 -46.56 -12.77 15.91
CA ILE A 282 -45.59 -12.20 16.85
C ILE A 282 -46.19 -10.87 17.36
N SER A 283 -46.57 -10.88 18.64
CA SER A 283 -46.91 -9.69 19.42
C SER A 283 -45.80 -8.64 19.34
N PRO A 284 -46.12 -7.34 19.26
CA PRO A 284 -45.11 -6.28 19.14
C PRO A 284 -44.26 -6.22 20.41
N ALA A 285 -43.00 -6.61 20.29
CA ALA A 285 -41.99 -6.30 21.28
C ALA A 285 -41.85 -4.78 21.37
N GLU A 286 -41.91 -4.27 22.59
CA GLU A 286 -41.74 -2.86 22.92
C GLU A 286 -40.44 -2.34 22.30
N ALA A 287 -40.54 -1.23 21.57
CA ALA A 287 -39.40 -0.57 20.97
C ALA A 287 -38.41 -0.18 22.09
N PRO A 288 -37.13 -0.59 22.01
CA PRO A 288 -36.13 -0.07 22.94
C PRO A 288 -36.07 1.43 22.75
N SER A 289 -36.29 2.17 23.83
CA SER A 289 -36.00 3.60 23.88
C SER A 289 -34.50 3.77 23.62
N ASP A 290 -34.16 4.25 22.42
CA ASP A 290 -32.82 4.69 22.04
C ASP A 290 -32.41 5.91 22.87
N GLU A 291 -32.18 5.72 24.17
CA GLU A 291 -31.27 6.56 24.93
C GLU A 291 -29.87 6.16 24.49
N VAL A 292 -29.39 6.81 23.42
CA VAL A 292 -27.97 6.78 23.06
C VAL A 292 -27.26 7.53 24.17
N ASP A 293 -26.81 6.79 25.19
CA ASP A 293 -25.84 7.26 26.16
C ASP A 293 -24.65 7.81 25.35
N HIS A 294 -24.49 9.13 25.38
CA HIS A 294 -23.31 9.78 24.88
C HIS A 294 -22.17 9.37 25.80
N GLU A 295 -21.55 8.22 25.50
CA GLU A 295 -20.31 7.80 26.15
C GLU A 295 -19.33 8.96 26.09
N ASP A 296 -18.95 9.44 27.28
CA ASP A 296 -18.03 10.56 27.46
C ASP A 296 -16.78 10.36 26.59
N ASP A 297 -16.46 11.37 25.77
CA ASP A 297 -15.26 11.40 24.94
C ASP A 297 -14.06 10.93 25.79
N ASP A 298 -13.42 9.82 25.39
CA ASP A 298 -12.24 9.30 26.09
C ASP A 298 -11.19 10.42 26.19
N GLU A 299 -11.03 11.00 27.39
CA GLU A 299 -10.08 12.08 27.65
C GLU A 299 -8.63 11.67 27.34
N ASN A 300 -8.38 10.37 27.15
CA ASN A 300 -7.09 9.82 26.76
C ASN A 300 -6.87 9.77 25.25
N TYR A 301 -7.87 10.04 24.41
CA TYR A 301 -7.70 10.10 22.95
C TYR A 301 -6.88 11.31 22.54
N LYS A 302 -5.56 11.12 22.36
CA LYS A 302 -4.59 12.19 22.11
C LYS A 302 -3.77 11.90 20.87
N ARG A 303 -3.58 12.94 20.06
CA ARG A 303 -2.62 12.92 18.95
C ARG A 303 -1.24 13.31 19.46
N ARG A 304 -0.29 12.37 19.48
CA ARG A 304 1.12 12.61 19.80
C ARG A 304 1.91 12.76 18.50
N ALA A 305 2.67 13.85 18.36
CA ALA A 305 3.60 14.04 17.25
C ALA A 305 5.03 14.04 17.78
N THR A 306 5.84 13.09 17.33
CA THR A 306 7.24 12.94 17.73
C THR A 306 8.13 13.23 16.53
N TRP A 307 8.97 14.27 16.64
CA TRP A 307 9.95 14.59 15.61
C TRP A 307 11.15 13.66 15.70
N LEU A 308 11.52 13.07 14.57
CA LEU A 308 12.69 12.19 14.45
C LEU A 308 13.92 13.06 14.12
N GLU A 309 14.66 13.44 15.14
CA GLU A 309 15.96 14.11 15.01
C GLU A 309 17.13 13.12 15.20
N PRO A 310 18.29 13.30 14.53
CA PRO A 310 18.60 14.28 13.49
C PRO A 310 18.43 13.66 12.10
N ALA A 311 17.22 13.72 11.52
CA ALA A 311 17.02 13.38 10.12
C ALA A 311 17.29 14.61 9.23
N PRO A 312 17.94 14.46 8.05
CA PRO A 312 18.19 15.57 7.12
C PRO A 312 16.89 16.18 6.57
N THR A 313 15.76 15.50 6.73
CA THR A 313 14.41 16.01 6.45
C THR A 313 13.63 15.88 7.75
N PRO A 314 12.95 16.94 8.25
CA PRO A 314 12.19 16.84 9.49
C PRO A 314 10.99 15.92 9.27
N ILE A 315 11.06 14.72 9.85
CA ILE A 315 10.01 13.71 9.80
C ILE A 315 9.36 13.64 11.18
N ALA A 316 8.03 13.72 11.23
CA ALA A 316 7.27 13.50 12.45
C ALA A 316 6.54 12.15 12.36
N CYS A 317 6.70 11.31 13.39
CA CYS A 317 5.80 10.19 13.64
C CYS A 317 4.55 10.75 14.34
N VAL A 318 3.35 10.46 13.82
CA VAL A 318 2.09 10.88 14.44
C VAL A 318 1.33 9.65 14.89
N GLU A 319 1.16 9.52 16.20
CA GLU A 319 0.45 8.43 16.86
C GLU A 319 -0.86 8.96 17.43
N TYR A 320 -1.90 8.13 17.39
CA TYR A 320 -3.15 8.37 18.12
C TYR A 320 -3.19 7.39 19.29
N ILE A 321 -3.14 7.92 20.50
CA ILE A 321 -3.15 7.17 21.76
C ILE A 321 -4.58 7.24 22.32
N GLY A 322 -5.11 6.16 22.88
CA GLY A 322 -6.46 6.10 23.47
C GLY A 322 -7.51 5.48 22.53
N HIS A 323 -8.76 5.38 23.00
CA HIS A 323 -9.87 4.85 22.21
C HIS A 323 -10.45 5.96 21.32
N TYR A 324 -10.66 5.67 20.04
CA TYR A 324 -11.26 6.65 19.12
C TYR A 324 -12.73 6.86 19.50
N SER A 325 -13.09 8.02 20.06
CA SER A 325 -14.46 8.37 20.50
C SER A 325 -15.47 8.58 19.35
N GLY A 326 -15.11 8.18 18.12
CA GLY A 326 -15.91 8.41 16.93
C GLY A 326 -15.54 9.71 16.20
N ALA A 327 -16.32 10.01 15.15
CA ALA A 327 -16.03 11.13 14.27
C ALA A 327 -16.37 12.46 14.95
N ALA A 328 -15.38 13.08 15.59
CA ALA A 328 -15.47 14.47 16.01
C ALA A 328 -15.81 15.38 14.81
N LEU A 329 -16.55 16.46 15.07
CA LEU A 329 -16.85 17.49 14.07
C LEU A 329 -15.55 18.03 13.46
N HIS A 330 -15.27 17.66 12.21
CA HIS A 330 -14.11 18.19 11.50
C HIS A 330 -14.46 19.48 10.75
N GLY A 331 -13.57 20.47 10.83
CA GLY A 331 -13.68 21.74 10.10
C GLY A 331 -14.79 22.68 10.62
N ASN A 332 -15.43 23.43 9.72
CA ASN A 332 -16.50 24.38 10.04
C ASN A 332 -17.89 23.72 10.22
N ALA A 333 -17.93 22.40 10.43
CA ALA A 333 -19.18 21.69 10.64
C ALA A 333 -19.75 22.07 12.02
N LYS A 334 -20.88 22.77 12.04
CA LYS A 334 -21.51 23.27 13.27
C LYS A 334 -22.47 22.28 13.94
N THR A 335 -22.74 21.14 13.31
CA THR A 335 -23.78 20.20 13.75
C THR A 335 -23.38 18.76 13.46
N THR A 336 -23.45 17.92 14.49
CA THR A 336 -23.22 16.46 14.46
C THR A 336 -24.42 15.66 13.94
N ARG A 337 -25.55 16.32 13.67
CA ARG A 337 -26.85 15.66 13.47
C ARG A 337 -26.92 14.70 12.29
N GLU A 338 -26.03 14.81 11.30
CA GLU A 338 -25.99 13.87 10.18
C GLU A 338 -24.57 13.33 9.97
N PRO A 339 -24.38 12.01 9.93
CA PRO A 339 -23.10 11.42 9.60
C PRO A 339 -22.64 11.92 8.23
N TYR A 340 -21.36 12.23 8.09
CA TYR A 340 -20.79 12.67 6.81
C TYR A 340 -20.88 11.53 5.78
N THR A 341 -21.95 11.50 4.99
CA THR A 341 -22.03 10.64 3.81
C THR A 341 -21.27 11.30 2.68
N ARG A 342 -20.23 10.62 2.19
CA ARG A 342 -19.53 11.03 0.98
C ARG A 342 -20.50 10.92 -0.20
N THR A 343 -20.51 11.93 -1.07
CA THR A 343 -21.36 11.89 -2.26
C THR A 343 -20.78 10.92 -3.27
N ASP A 344 -21.67 10.10 -3.84
CA ASP A 344 -21.32 9.16 -4.88
C ASP A 344 -20.61 9.86 -6.07
N PRO A 345 -19.49 9.30 -6.58
CA PRO A 345 -18.77 9.88 -7.71
C PRO A 345 -19.63 10.10 -8.96
N SER A 346 -20.65 9.26 -9.19
CA SER A 346 -21.57 9.38 -10.33
C SER A 346 -22.38 10.68 -10.28
N VAL A 347 -22.84 11.10 -9.10
CA VAL A 347 -23.56 12.37 -8.90
C VAL A 347 -22.64 13.55 -9.15
N LEU A 348 -21.41 13.50 -8.63
CA LEU A 348 -20.42 14.55 -8.88
C LEU A 348 -20.07 14.67 -10.37
N ASN A 349 -19.97 13.55 -11.09
CA ASN A 349 -19.73 13.53 -12.53
C ASN A 349 -20.92 14.06 -13.33
N ALA A 350 -22.16 13.73 -12.93
CA ALA A 350 -23.36 14.29 -13.54
C ALA A 350 -23.44 15.81 -13.36
N ILE A 351 -23.13 16.32 -12.16
CA ILE A 351 -23.05 17.76 -11.89
C ILE A 351 -21.97 18.41 -12.76
N LYS A 352 -20.75 17.83 -12.83
CA LYS A 352 -19.65 18.36 -13.67
C LYS A 352 -20.06 18.43 -15.14
N LYS A 353 -20.68 17.38 -15.68
CA LYS A 353 -21.14 17.33 -17.08
C LYS A 353 -22.19 18.41 -17.37
N ALA A 354 -23.16 18.60 -16.48
CA ALA A 354 -24.21 19.60 -16.64
C ALA A 354 -23.75 21.05 -16.31
N SER A 355 -22.68 21.20 -15.53
CA SER A 355 -22.23 22.51 -15.02
C SER A 355 -21.82 23.51 -16.11
N ASN A 356 -21.42 23.01 -17.28
CA ASN A 356 -20.99 23.85 -18.41
C ASN A 356 -22.14 24.59 -19.08
N THR A 357 -23.36 24.05 -19.02
CA THR A 357 -24.49 24.52 -19.84
C THR A 357 -25.69 24.99 -19.00
N ILE A 358 -25.86 24.44 -17.80
CA ILE A 358 -27.10 24.59 -17.01
C ILE A 358 -26.83 25.40 -15.72
N LYS A 359 -27.83 26.16 -15.24
CA LYS A 359 -27.76 26.88 -13.96
C LYS A 359 -27.80 25.89 -12.78
N PRO A 360 -27.09 26.14 -11.66
CA PRO A 360 -27.05 25.20 -10.53
C PRO A 360 -28.41 24.73 -10.01
N ARG A 361 -29.41 25.64 -9.98
CA ARG A 361 -30.75 25.31 -9.52
C ARG A 361 -31.44 24.29 -10.43
N GLU A 362 -31.32 24.46 -11.75
CA GLU A 362 -31.88 23.53 -12.73
C GLU A 362 -31.19 22.16 -12.68
N ILE A 363 -29.85 22.12 -12.50
CA ILE A 363 -29.10 20.86 -12.30
C ILE A 363 -29.60 20.13 -11.04
N TYR A 364 -29.79 20.86 -9.95
CA TYR A 364 -30.30 20.30 -8.70
C TYR A 364 -31.70 19.69 -8.88
N GLU A 365 -32.64 20.43 -9.49
CA GLU A 365 -33.99 19.93 -9.75
C GLU A 365 -34.02 18.72 -10.70
N GLN A 366 -33.14 18.68 -11.71
CA GLN A 366 -33.02 17.52 -12.62
C GLN A 366 -32.54 16.27 -11.88
N LEU A 367 -31.48 16.38 -11.07
CA LEU A 367 -30.92 15.23 -10.37
C LEU A 367 -31.77 14.81 -9.16
N LYS A 368 -32.52 15.72 -8.55
CA LYS A 368 -33.47 15.42 -7.46
C LYS A 368 -34.60 14.48 -7.90
N ARG A 369 -34.94 14.45 -9.19
CA ARG A 369 -35.97 13.56 -9.76
C ARG A 369 -35.53 12.11 -9.97
N LYS A 370 -34.25 11.78 -9.76
CA LYS A 370 -33.76 10.40 -9.90
C LYS A 370 -34.40 9.47 -8.85
N PRO A 371 -34.67 8.20 -9.17
CA PRO A 371 -35.39 7.29 -8.28
C PRO A 371 -34.58 6.94 -7.02
N THR A 372 -33.29 6.67 -7.17
CA THR A 372 -32.38 6.28 -6.08
C THR A 372 -31.91 7.49 -5.29
N GLU A 373 -31.96 7.43 -3.96
CA GLU A 373 -31.51 8.51 -3.07
C GLU A 373 -30.00 8.79 -3.21
N ASP A 374 -29.18 7.75 -3.35
CA ASP A 374 -27.72 7.85 -3.53
C ASP A 374 -27.31 8.56 -4.82
N GLU A 375 -28.21 8.63 -5.81
CA GLU A 375 -27.97 9.34 -7.06
C GLU A 375 -28.39 10.82 -7.03
N ARG A 376 -28.91 11.31 -5.89
CA ARG A 376 -29.37 12.69 -5.74
C ARG A 376 -28.27 13.56 -5.11
N PRO A 377 -28.11 14.83 -5.54
CA PRO A 377 -27.32 15.79 -4.79
C PRO A 377 -27.98 16.07 -3.43
N LYS A 378 -27.18 16.12 -2.37
CA LYS A 378 -27.67 16.35 -1.00
C LYS A 378 -28.41 17.69 -0.88
N ASN A 379 -27.85 18.73 -1.47
CA ASN A 379 -28.44 20.07 -1.44
C ASN A 379 -27.94 20.93 -2.61
N LEU A 380 -28.59 22.07 -2.82
CA LEU A 380 -28.23 23.03 -3.87
C LEU A 380 -26.78 23.56 -3.69
N ARG A 381 -26.31 23.70 -2.44
CA ARG A 381 -24.97 24.21 -2.14
C ARG A 381 -23.89 23.28 -2.66
N GLN A 382 -24.11 21.97 -2.60
CA GLN A 382 -23.21 20.99 -3.21
C GLN A 382 -23.03 21.24 -4.70
N VAL A 383 -24.13 21.40 -5.44
CA VAL A 383 -24.11 21.65 -6.89
C VAL A 383 -23.36 22.96 -7.21
N GLN A 384 -23.60 24.01 -6.42
CA GLN A 384 -22.92 25.30 -6.54
C GLN A 384 -21.41 25.17 -6.31
N ASN A 385 -20.99 24.48 -5.24
CA ASN A 385 -19.58 24.26 -4.91
C ASN A 385 -18.88 23.45 -6.01
N THR A 386 -19.48 22.34 -6.46
CA THR A 386 -18.93 21.52 -7.54
C THR A 386 -18.80 22.33 -8.83
N LYS A 387 -19.81 23.13 -9.20
CA LYS A 387 -19.73 24.03 -10.37
C LYS A 387 -18.60 25.07 -10.23
N TYR A 388 -18.51 25.72 -9.08
CA TYR A 388 -17.44 26.69 -8.80
C TYR A 388 -16.05 26.07 -8.95
N HIS A 389 -15.82 24.89 -8.37
CA HIS A 389 -14.54 24.19 -8.48
C HIS A 389 -14.22 23.74 -9.90
N THR A 390 -15.21 23.26 -10.66
CA THR A 390 -15.04 22.88 -12.08
C THR A 390 -14.66 24.10 -12.91
N HIS A 391 -15.36 25.23 -12.77
CA HIS A 391 -15.01 26.47 -13.48
C HIS A 391 -13.64 27.01 -13.07
N LYS A 392 -13.30 26.99 -11.78
CA LYS A 392 -11.99 27.42 -11.28
C LYS A 392 -10.87 26.56 -11.89
N ARG A 393 -11.03 25.24 -11.89
CA ARG A 393 -10.06 24.32 -12.49
C ARG A 393 -9.93 24.54 -13.99
N ARG A 394 -11.04 24.67 -14.71
CA ARG A 394 -11.03 24.95 -16.15
C ARG A 394 -10.33 26.27 -16.47
N ARG A 395 -10.61 27.33 -15.72
CA ARG A 395 -9.93 28.63 -15.87
C ARG A 395 -8.43 28.51 -15.65
N VAL A 396 -8.01 27.72 -14.65
CA VAL A 396 -6.58 27.45 -14.42
C VAL A 396 -5.96 26.67 -15.58
N GLU A 397 -6.66 25.69 -16.14
CA GLU A 397 -6.20 24.93 -17.32
C GLU A 397 -6.15 25.81 -18.58
N GLU A 398 -7.14 26.67 -18.82
CA GLU A 398 -7.17 27.64 -19.92
C GLU A 398 -6.00 28.64 -19.80
N ILE A 399 -5.74 29.16 -18.61
CA ILE A 399 -4.58 30.03 -18.32
C ILE A 399 -3.28 29.27 -18.59
N LYS A 400 -3.18 28.01 -18.16
CA LYS A 400 -1.99 27.18 -18.42
C LYS A 400 -1.73 26.98 -19.91
N GLN A 401 -2.79 26.76 -20.70
CA GLN A 401 -2.70 26.56 -22.15
C GLN A 401 -2.33 27.85 -22.90
N HIS A 402 -2.90 29.01 -22.53
CA HIS A 402 -2.73 30.24 -23.30
C HIS A 402 -1.56 31.11 -22.83
N GLN A 403 -1.20 31.06 -21.55
CA GLN A 403 -0.14 31.90 -20.98
C GLN A 403 1.13 31.12 -20.67
N GLY A 404 1.22 29.84 -21.08
CA GLY A 404 2.32 28.95 -20.71
C GLY A 404 2.47 28.96 -19.20
N GLY A 405 1.53 28.30 -18.51
CA GLY A 405 1.25 28.47 -17.08
C GLY A 405 2.44 28.25 -16.15
N ASN A 406 3.33 29.23 -16.15
CA ASN A 406 4.49 29.30 -15.33
C ASN A 406 4.01 29.79 -13.98
N ASN A 407 4.15 28.93 -12.98
CA ASN A 407 4.07 29.42 -11.62
C ASN A 407 5.19 30.47 -11.40
N LEU A 408 5.14 31.20 -10.29
CA LEU A 408 6.16 32.22 -10.00
C LEU A 408 7.59 31.66 -10.09
N GLY A 409 7.80 30.40 -9.68
CA GLY A 409 9.07 29.71 -9.79
C GLY A 409 9.50 29.45 -11.24
N ASP A 410 8.58 29.06 -12.12
CA ASP A 410 8.86 28.86 -13.54
C ASP A 410 9.23 30.18 -14.23
N ASN A 411 8.56 31.29 -13.86
CA ASN A 411 8.91 32.64 -14.34
C ASN A 411 10.29 33.09 -13.84
N ILE A 412 10.63 32.77 -12.58
CA ILE A 412 11.97 33.02 -12.02
C ILE A 412 13.01 32.19 -12.77
N ASN A 413 12.74 30.92 -13.06
CA ASN A 413 13.65 30.04 -13.79
C ASN A 413 13.83 30.49 -15.24
N GLN A 414 12.77 30.93 -15.93
CA GLN A 414 12.90 31.52 -17.26
C GLN A 414 13.76 32.78 -17.26
N LEU A 415 13.56 33.68 -16.29
CA LEU A 415 14.39 34.87 -16.14
C LEU A 415 15.84 34.51 -15.81
N HIS A 416 16.07 33.51 -14.97
CA HIS A 416 17.40 33.03 -14.62
C HIS A 416 18.11 32.42 -15.84
N ASN A 417 17.41 31.68 -16.69
CA ASN A 417 18.00 31.17 -17.93
C ASN A 417 18.30 32.31 -18.91
N ALA A 418 17.39 33.28 -19.02
CA ALA A 418 17.56 34.43 -19.90
C ALA A 418 18.70 35.38 -19.46
N ILE A 419 19.16 35.35 -18.20
CA ILE A 419 20.27 36.21 -17.74
C ILE A 419 21.59 35.89 -18.45
N HIS A 420 21.78 34.63 -18.84
CA HIS A 420 22.99 34.18 -19.51
C HIS A 420 22.94 34.44 -21.02
N ASP A 421 21.74 34.44 -21.60
CA ASP A 421 21.56 34.54 -23.05
C ASP A 421 21.19 35.94 -23.52
N HIS A 422 20.66 36.81 -22.65
CA HIS A 422 20.11 38.11 -23.05
C HIS A 422 20.94 39.28 -22.48
N PRO A 423 21.65 40.05 -23.32
CA PRO A 423 22.63 41.07 -22.88
C PRO A 423 22.03 42.27 -22.14
N PHE A 424 20.70 42.37 -22.10
CA PHE A 424 19.97 43.44 -21.42
C PHE A 424 19.57 43.10 -19.98
N ILE A 425 19.65 41.84 -19.56
CA ILE A 425 19.30 41.44 -18.19
C ILE A 425 20.58 41.39 -17.37
N GLN A 426 20.82 42.43 -16.57
CA GLN A 426 22.05 42.54 -15.78
C GLN A 426 21.93 41.92 -14.39
N GLU A 427 20.75 42.02 -13.76
CA GLU A 427 20.52 41.54 -12.39
C GLU A 427 19.03 41.29 -12.12
N ILE A 428 18.71 40.29 -11.29
CA ILE A 428 17.34 39.93 -10.89
C ILE A 428 17.24 39.97 -9.36
N PHE A 429 16.35 40.80 -8.82
CA PHE A 429 16.14 40.91 -7.37
C PHE A 429 14.68 40.66 -7.00
N LEU A 430 14.43 39.74 -6.07
CA LEU A 430 13.09 39.48 -5.52
C LEU A 430 12.91 40.29 -4.22
N ARG A 431 12.30 41.48 -4.30
CA ARG A 431 11.95 42.25 -3.09
C ARG A 431 10.57 41.85 -2.56
N LYS A 432 10.52 41.23 -1.38
CA LYS A 432 9.30 41.15 -0.56
C LYS A 432 8.96 42.57 -0.09
N GLN A 433 8.01 43.28 -0.72
CA GLN A 433 7.60 44.59 -0.23
C GLN A 433 6.28 44.55 0.56
N ARG A 434 6.35 44.88 1.84
CA ARG A 434 5.30 45.62 2.54
C ARG A 434 5.66 47.12 2.45
N SER A 435 4.66 47.94 2.13
CA SER A 435 4.62 49.42 2.11
C SER A 435 5.22 50.20 0.91
N ARG A 436 4.34 51.04 0.34
CA ARG A 436 4.50 52.03 -0.75
C ARG A 436 5.69 52.97 -0.55
N HIS A 437 6.57 53.17 -1.53
CA HIS A 437 7.38 54.41 -1.64
C HIS A 437 7.78 54.77 -3.10
N ARG A 438 7.93 56.10 -3.28
CA ARG A 438 8.33 56.92 -4.45
C ARG A 438 9.51 56.38 -5.27
N LEU A 439 9.42 56.56 -6.59
CA LEU A 439 10.55 56.53 -7.52
C LEU A 439 11.51 57.69 -7.25
N ILE A 440 12.80 57.38 -7.08
CA ILE A 440 13.91 58.34 -7.22
C ILE A 440 14.71 57.87 -8.44
N HIS A 441 14.70 58.66 -9.51
CA HIS A 441 15.60 58.47 -10.65
C HIS A 441 16.97 59.04 -10.27
N ASN A 442 18.01 58.20 -10.23
CA ASN A 442 19.39 58.64 -10.32
C ASN A 442 19.91 58.32 -11.72
N THR A 443 19.99 59.34 -12.57
CA THR A 443 20.66 59.28 -13.86
C THR A 443 22.07 59.81 -13.71
N THR A 444 23.05 58.92 -13.55
CA THR A 444 24.45 59.23 -13.87
C THR A 444 25.10 58.04 -14.56
N ASN A 445 25.31 58.20 -15.87
CA ASN A 445 26.27 57.48 -16.72
C ASN A 445 26.16 55.96 -16.87
N SER A 446 25.08 55.48 -17.50
CA SER A 446 25.19 54.30 -18.36
C SER A 446 24.44 54.54 -19.68
N ARG A 447 25.06 54.15 -20.81
CA ARG A 447 24.54 54.33 -22.18
C ARG A 447 23.40 53.36 -22.54
N TYR A 448 22.82 52.67 -21.57
CA TYR A 448 21.75 51.70 -21.81
C TYR A 448 20.60 51.92 -20.81
N PRO A 449 19.34 51.95 -21.26
CA PRO A 449 18.20 52.05 -20.36
C PRO A 449 18.10 50.79 -19.50
N ALA A 450 18.20 50.93 -18.18
CA ALA A 450 17.87 49.86 -17.25
C ALA A 450 16.35 49.67 -17.22
N VAL A 451 15.87 48.50 -17.63
CA VAL A 451 14.45 48.14 -17.51
C VAL A 451 14.23 47.45 -16.16
N LEU A 452 13.56 48.13 -15.24
CA LEU A 452 13.16 47.57 -13.96
C LEU A 452 11.76 46.94 -14.09
N LEU A 453 11.67 45.61 -14.13
CA LEU A 453 10.39 44.90 -14.09
C LEU A 453 9.97 44.64 -12.64
N LEU A 454 8.94 45.36 -12.18
CA LEU A 454 8.35 45.18 -10.85
C LEU A 454 7.14 44.24 -10.95
N PHE A 455 7.19 43.11 -10.23
CA PHE A 455 6.04 42.23 -10.06
C PHE A 455 5.36 42.51 -8.71
N SER A 456 4.07 42.82 -8.75
CA SER A 456 3.22 42.95 -7.57
C SER A 456 2.58 41.61 -7.25
N THR A 457 2.85 41.06 -6.05
CA THR A 457 2.05 39.95 -5.50
C THR A 457 0.79 40.54 -4.87
N GLY A 458 -0.37 40.31 -5.49
CA GLY A 458 -1.68 40.60 -4.90
C GLY A 458 -2.11 39.53 -3.92
#